data_AF-A0A7W0L4X2-F1
#
_entry.id   AF-A0A7W0L4X2-F1
#
_cell.length_a   1.000
_cell.length_b   1.000
_cell.length_c   1.000
_cell.angle_alpha   90.00
_cell.angle_beta   90.00
_cell.angle_gamma   90.00
#
_symmetry.space_group_name_H-M   'P 1'
#
loop_
_entity.id
_entity.type
_entity.pdbx_description
1 polymer ?
#
loop_
_entity_poly.entity_id
_entity_poly.type
_entity_poly.pdbx_seq_one_letter_code
_entity_poly.pdbx_strand_id
1 'polypeptide(L)'
;MTSGVIAALIAALALAFAEGLGRFYPAQRTWLRLRSLHGRRAVRAMRERCEAAAASRVPRAAAVALLGLVLGWVASKSLLDKTWWEVVADVLPYGFICIVLVRASAILRRVAGRMKGYERDRGEDPDVPLADQDGDGPSAIAL
;
A
#
# COMPACT_ATOMS: atom_id res chain seq x y z
N MET A 1 -5.71 -27.95 9.64
CA MET A 1 -5.08 -27.79 8.31
C MET A 1 -5.78 -26.76 7.43
N THR A 2 -7.12 -26.66 7.42
CA THR A 2 -7.87 -25.71 6.56
C THR A 2 -7.58 -24.24 6.83
N SER A 3 -7.36 -23.83 8.08
CA SER A 3 -7.12 -22.41 8.42
C SER A 3 -5.81 -21.84 7.84
N GLY A 4 -4.71 -22.60 7.86
CA GLY A 4 -3.41 -22.16 7.33
C GLY A 4 -3.42 -22.01 5.81
N VAL A 5 -4.07 -22.94 5.10
CA VAL A 5 -4.23 -22.87 3.64
C VAL A 5 -5.08 -21.66 3.25
N ILE A 6 -6.19 -21.41 3.96
CA ILE A 6 -7.03 -20.23 3.73
C ILE A 6 -6.24 -18.95 3.99
N ALA A 7 -5.47 -18.87 5.08
CA ALA A 7 -4.62 -17.71 5.38
C ALA A 7 -3.58 -17.46 4.29
N ALA A 8 -2.97 -18.53 3.75
CA ALA A 8 -1.98 -18.41 2.68
C ALA A 8 -2.62 -17.91 1.38
N LEU A 9 -3.82 -18.40 1.05
CA LEU A 9 -4.58 -17.91 -0.11
C LEU A 9 -4.97 -16.44 0.04
N ILE A 10 -5.46 -16.02 1.21
CA ILE A 10 -5.79 -14.62 1.49
C ILE A 10 -4.54 -13.74 1.36
N ALA A 11 -3.41 -14.18 1.91
CA ALA A 11 -2.16 -13.43 1.84
C ALA A 11 -1.60 -13.35 0.40
N ALA A 12 -1.73 -14.43 -0.38
CA ALA A 12 -1.38 -14.43 -1.81
C ALA A 12 -2.29 -13.49 -2.61
N LEU A 13 -3.60 -13.47 -2.31
CA LEU A 13 -4.55 -12.53 -2.93
C LEU A 13 -4.20 -11.08 -2.58
N ALA A 14 -3.85 -10.80 -1.32
CA ALA A 14 -3.41 -9.47 -0.90
C ALA A 14 -2.14 -9.03 -1.64
N LEU A 15 -1.20 -9.95 -1.87
CA LEU A 15 -0.01 -9.69 -2.69
C LEU A 15 -0.37 -9.39 -4.15
N ALA A 16 -1.20 -10.22 -4.77
CA ALA A 16 -1.66 -10.00 -6.14
C ALA A 16 -2.40 -8.66 -6.29
N PHE A 17 -3.23 -8.30 -5.30
CA PHE A 17 -3.91 -7.01 -5.24
C PHE A 17 -2.93 -5.85 -5.13
N ALA A 18 -1.95 -5.93 -4.22
CA ALA A 18 -0.94 -4.89 -4.04
C ALA A 18 -0.11 -4.68 -5.32
N GLU A 19 0.25 -5.75 -6.01
CA GLU A 19 0.91 -5.66 -7.32
C GLU A 19 0.01 -5.05 -8.39
N GLY A 20 -1.24 -5.49 -8.45
CA GLY A 20 -2.25 -4.93 -9.35
C GLY A 20 -2.41 -3.43 -9.16
N LEU A 21 -2.44 -2.97 -7.89
CA LEU A 21 -2.48 -1.56 -7.55
C LEU A 21 -1.26 -0.81 -8.12
N GLY A 22 -0.05 -1.31 -7.89
CA GLY A 22 1.16 -0.64 -8.42
C GLY A 22 1.21 -0.61 -9.96
N ARG A 23 0.69 -1.65 -10.62
CA ARG A 23 0.77 -1.80 -12.07
C ARG A 23 -0.32 -1.01 -12.80
N PHE A 24 -1.55 -1.02 -12.30
CA PHE A 24 -2.72 -0.51 -13.02
C PHE A 24 -3.35 0.71 -12.38
N TYR A 25 -3.15 0.97 -11.08
CA TYR A 25 -3.82 2.07 -10.38
C TYR A 25 -2.93 3.32 -10.22
N PRO A 26 -3.46 4.53 -10.45
CA PRO A 26 -4.77 4.82 -11.03
C PRO A 26 -4.69 4.79 -12.55
N ALA A 27 -5.67 4.16 -13.20
CA ALA A 27 -5.90 4.35 -14.62
C ALA A 27 -6.31 5.81 -14.87
N GLN A 28 -5.92 6.39 -16.00
CA GLN A 28 -6.20 7.80 -16.32
C GLN A 28 -7.69 8.13 -16.24
N ARG A 29 -8.57 7.24 -16.74
CA ARG A 29 -10.04 7.40 -16.64
C ARG A 29 -10.52 7.46 -15.19
N THR A 30 -9.98 6.61 -14.32
CA THR A 30 -10.32 6.59 -12.88
C THR A 30 -9.83 7.85 -12.19
N TRP A 31 -8.61 8.31 -12.50
CA TRP A 31 -8.08 9.57 -12.00
C TRP A 31 -8.94 10.77 -12.43
N LEU A 32 -9.37 10.83 -13.69
CA LEU A 32 -10.27 11.87 -14.18
C LEU A 32 -11.62 11.85 -13.47
N ARG A 33 -12.20 10.66 -13.23
CA ARG A 33 -13.45 10.53 -12.46
C ARG A 33 -13.29 10.99 -11.02
N LEU A 34 -12.20 10.60 -10.35
CA LEU A 34 -11.90 11.04 -8.99
C LEU A 34 -11.81 12.58 -8.93
N ARG A 35 -11.13 13.15 -9.93
CA ARG A 35 -10.94 14.58 -10.07
C ARG A 35 -12.22 15.34 -10.38
N SER A 36 -13.12 14.78 -11.19
CA SER A 36 -14.42 15.41 -11.46
C SER A 36 -15.36 15.37 -10.26
N LEU A 37 -15.26 14.34 -9.41
CA LEU A 37 -16.12 14.17 -8.24
C LEU A 37 -15.65 14.95 -7.02
N HIS A 38 -14.35 14.92 -6.72
CA HIS A 38 -13.79 15.49 -5.48
C HIS A 38 -12.98 16.77 -5.72
N GLY A 39 -12.83 17.17 -6.99
CA GLY A 39 -12.03 18.33 -7.38
C GLY A 39 -10.53 18.07 -7.39
N ARG A 40 -9.79 19.09 -7.84
CA ARG A 40 -8.33 19.04 -8.02
C ARG A 40 -7.59 18.93 -6.68
N ARG A 41 -8.02 19.67 -5.65
CA ARG A 41 -7.37 19.69 -4.32
C ARG A 41 -7.38 18.31 -3.65
N ALA A 42 -8.52 17.63 -3.66
CA ALA A 42 -8.64 16.31 -3.04
C ALA A 42 -7.73 15.27 -3.70
N VAL A 43 -7.65 15.29 -5.03
CA VAL A 43 -6.76 14.39 -5.79
C VAL A 43 -5.29 14.70 -5.53
N ARG A 44 -4.93 15.99 -5.40
CA ARG A 44 -3.56 16.40 -5.05
C ARG A 44 -3.19 15.99 -3.63
N ALA A 45 -4.08 16.20 -2.65
CA ALA A 45 -3.89 15.75 -1.28
C ALA A 45 -3.76 14.21 -1.19
N MET A 46 -4.52 13.47 -2.00
CA MET A 46 -4.37 12.01 -2.12
C MET A 46 -2.96 11.63 -2.62
N ARG A 47 -2.45 12.31 -3.66
CA ARG A 47 -1.09 12.09 -4.17
C ARG A 47 -0.04 12.35 -3.09
N GLU A 48 -0.14 13.49 -2.40
CA GLU A 48 0.81 13.88 -1.34
C GLU A 48 0.79 12.89 -0.16
N ARG A 49 -0.39 12.38 0.22
CA ARG A 49 -0.50 11.28 1.20
C ARG A 49 0.21 10.02 0.72
N CYS A 50 0.07 9.66 -0.56
CA CYS A 50 0.81 8.53 -1.13
C CYS A 50 2.33 8.76 -1.11
N GLU A 51 2.80 9.97 -1.37
CA GLU A 51 4.23 10.33 -1.31
C GLU A 51 4.78 10.28 0.12
N ALA A 52 4.05 10.86 1.07
CA ALA A 52 4.41 10.80 2.49
C ALA A 52 4.46 9.35 2.99
N ALA A 53 3.45 8.55 2.65
CA ALA A 53 3.42 7.13 2.99
C ALA A 53 4.56 6.34 2.32
N ALA A 54 4.91 6.68 1.08
CA ALA A 54 6.03 6.08 0.35
C ALA A 54 7.42 6.47 0.91
N ALA A 55 7.52 7.61 1.58
CA ALA A 55 8.74 8.04 2.28
C ALA A 55 8.86 7.39 3.67
N SER A 56 7.75 6.90 4.23
CA SER A 56 7.74 6.27 5.55
C SER A 56 8.59 4.99 5.60
N ARG A 57 9.29 4.80 6.72
CA ARG A 57 10.02 3.55 7.02
C ARG A 57 9.16 2.52 7.78
N VAL A 58 7.96 2.93 8.21
CA VAL A 58 6.99 2.12 8.97
C VAL A 58 6.75 0.74 8.34
N PRO A 59 6.44 0.59 7.04
CA PRO A 59 6.15 -0.71 6.48
C PRO A 59 7.37 -1.65 6.50
N ARG A 60 8.59 -1.12 6.33
CA ARG A 60 9.82 -1.92 6.48
C ARG A 60 10.04 -2.34 7.93
N ALA A 61 9.87 -1.43 8.89
CA ALA A 61 9.99 -1.75 10.31
C ALA A 61 8.98 -2.83 10.73
N ALA A 62 7.73 -2.72 10.26
CA ALA A 62 6.70 -3.72 10.48
C ALA A 62 7.07 -5.09 9.86
N ALA A 63 7.63 -5.12 8.64
CA ALA A 63 8.10 -6.36 8.01
C ALA A 63 9.22 -7.02 8.82
N VAL A 64 10.19 -6.24 9.30
CA VAL A 64 11.29 -6.76 10.14
C VAL A 64 10.76 -7.31 11.46
N ALA A 65 9.87 -6.57 12.13
CA ALA A 65 9.24 -7.02 13.37
C ALA A 65 8.44 -8.32 13.15
N LEU A 66 7.68 -8.42 12.06
CA LEU A 66 6.91 -9.60 11.71
C LEU A 66 7.84 -10.81 11.43
N LEU A 67 8.92 -10.61 10.69
CA LEU A 67 9.91 -11.66 10.46
C LEU A 67 10.54 -12.14 11.77
N GLY A 68 10.90 -11.22 12.67
CA GLY A 68 11.42 -11.57 13.99
C GLY A 68 10.43 -12.39 14.81
N LEU A 69 9.15 -12.00 14.81
CA LEU A 69 8.09 -12.73 15.49
C LEU A 69 7.91 -14.15 14.93
N VAL A 70 7.90 -14.28 13.59
CA VAL A 70 7.77 -15.57 12.90
C VAL A 70 8.97 -16.48 13.20
N LEU A 71 10.19 -15.94 13.16
CA LEU A 71 11.40 -16.71 13.50
C LEU A 71 11.39 -17.16 14.96
N GLY A 72 11.00 -16.28 15.88
CA GLY A 72 10.84 -16.65 17.30
C GLY A 72 9.80 -17.75 17.50
N TRP A 73 8.68 -17.67 16.79
CA TRP A 73 7.63 -18.69 16.80
C TRP A 73 8.13 -20.04 16.25
N VAL A 74 8.78 -20.03 15.09
CA VAL A 74 9.35 -21.24 14.48
C VAL A 74 10.39 -21.88 15.39
N ALA A 75 11.26 -21.09 16.02
CA ALA A 75 12.24 -21.58 17.00
C ALA A 75 11.56 -22.23 18.21
N SER A 76 10.46 -21.64 18.69
CA SER A 76 9.67 -22.16 19.82
C SER A 76 8.92 -23.46 19.44
N LYS A 77 8.54 -23.60 18.17
CA LYS A 77 7.87 -24.79 17.62
C LYS A 77 8.81 -25.97 17.39
N SER A 78 10.14 -25.78 17.34
CA SER A 78 11.09 -26.90 17.32
C SER A 78 10.96 -27.82 18.56
N LEU A 79 10.24 -27.37 19.59
CA LEU A 79 9.90 -28.12 20.80
C LEU A 79 8.52 -28.80 20.74
N LEU A 80 7.69 -28.47 19.74
CA LEU A 80 6.39 -29.11 19.53
C LEU A 80 6.49 -30.14 18.40
N ASP A 81 5.89 -31.30 18.64
CA ASP A 81 5.83 -32.47 17.74
C ASP A 81 4.96 -32.20 16.49
N LYS A 82 5.28 -31.14 15.73
CA LYS A 82 4.61 -30.75 14.49
C LYS A 82 5.40 -31.25 13.30
N THR A 83 4.69 -31.76 12.29
CA THR A 83 5.30 -32.08 11.01
C THR A 83 5.80 -30.80 10.30
N TRP A 84 6.93 -30.90 9.60
CA TRP A 84 7.56 -29.76 8.94
C TRP A 84 6.64 -29.04 7.93
N TRP A 85 5.73 -29.78 7.27
CA TRP A 85 4.73 -29.22 6.36
C TRP A 85 3.73 -28.29 7.06
N GLU A 86 3.34 -28.60 8.30
CA GLU A 86 2.46 -27.72 9.07
C GLU A 86 3.14 -26.41 9.45
N VAL A 87 4.45 -26.47 9.75
CA VAL A 87 5.25 -25.27 10.02
C VAL A 87 5.33 -24.40 8.77
N VAL A 88 5.57 -25.00 7.60
CA VAL A 88 5.58 -24.26 6.32
C VAL A 88 4.23 -23.61 6.04
N ALA A 89 3.12 -24.34 6.22
CA ALA A 89 1.77 -23.82 6.00
C ALA A 89 1.41 -22.66 6.94
N ASP A 90 1.90 -22.69 8.19
CA ASP A 90 1.71 -21.61 9.15
C ASP A 90 2.57 -20.37 8.80
N VAL A 91 3.78 -20.56 8.24
CA VAL A 91 4.73 -19.45 7.96
C VAL A 91 4.44 -18.73 6.64
N LEU A 92 3.95 -19.44 5.64
CA LEU A 92 3.71 -18.95 4.27
C LEU A 92 2.90 -17.63 4.19
N PRO A 93 1.77 -17.47 4.93
CA PRO A 93 1.00 -16.24 4.92
C PRO A 93 1.81 -15.02 5.34
N TYR A 94 2.66 -15.17 6.36
CA TYR A 94 3.51 -14.08 6.86
C TYR A 94 4.58 -13.70 5.84
N GLY A 95 5.14 -14.68 5.12
CA GLY A 95 6.06 -14.43 4.02
C GLY A 95 5.47 -13.52 2.94
N PHE A 96 4.23 -13.81 2.51
CA PHE A 96 3.52 -12.96 1.55
C PHE A 96 3.27 -11.54 2.10
N ILE A 97 2.85 -11.42 3.36
CA ILE A 97 2.62 -10.10 4.00
C ILE A 97 3.92 -9.30 4.07
N CYS A 98 5.04 -9.94 4.44
CA CYS A 98 6.35 -9.28 4.44
C CYS A 98 6.73 -8.75 3.05
N ILE A 99 6.49 -9.52 1.99
CA ILE A 99 6.73 -9.08 0.61
C ILE A 99 5.86 -7.86 0.29
N VAL A 100 4.57 -7.88 0.66
CA VAL A 100 3.66 -6.74 0.46
C VAL A 100 4.16 -5.51 1.18
N LEU A 101 4.53 -5.62 2.45
CA LEU A 101 5.02 -4.49 3.26
C LEU A 101 6.29 -3.88 2.65
N VAL A 102 7.25 -4.71 2.24
CA VAL A 102 8.48 -4.22 1.60
C VAL A 102 8.18 -3.52 0.28
N ARG A 103 7.25 -4.06 -0.52
CA ARG A 103 6.88 -3.50 -1.83
C ARG A 103 5.92 -2.30 -1.74
N ALA A 104 5.22 -2.10 -0.63
CA ALA A 104 4.21 -1.05 -0.46
C ALA A 104 4.76 0.34 -0.79
N SER A 105 5.96 0.66 -0.28
CA SER A 105 6.62 1.94 -0.57
C SER A 105 6.86 2.15 -2.08
N ALA A 106 7.36 1.12 -2.79
CA ALA A 106 7.58 1.19 -4.23
C ALA A 106 6.27 1.29 -5.03
N ILE A 107 5.22 0.58 -4.59
CA ILE A 107 3.88 0.64 -5.19
C ILE A 107 3.33 2.06 -5.07
N LEU A 108 3.39 2.66 -3.88
CA LEU A 108 2.91 4.02 -3.64
C LEU A 108 3.69 5.07 -4.43
N ARG A 109 5.01 4.90 -4.59
CA ARG A 109 5.81 5.77 -5.48
C ARG A 109 5.35 5.70 -6.94
N ARG A 110 5.05 4.50 -7.44
CA ARG A 110 4.53 4.34 -8.81
C ARG A 110 3.16 4.99 -8.98
N VAL A 111 2.28 4.81 -8.00
CA VAL A 111 0.95 5.45 -7.95
C VAL A 111 1.08 6.97 -8.01
N ALA A 112 1.87 7.56 -7.10
CA ALA A 112 2.08 9.00 -7.04
C ALA A 112 2.75 9.55 -8.31
N GLY A 113 3.78 8.85 -8.81
CA GLY A 113 4.45 9.23 -10.05
C GLY A 113 3.52 9.24 -11.26
N ARG A 114 2.59 8.28 -11.34
CA ARG A 114 1.56 8.23 -12.39
C ARG A 114 0.58 9.40 -12.27
N MET A 115 0.17 9.75 -11.05
CA MET A 115 -0.68 10.92 -10.80
C MET A 115 0.02 12.22 -11.20
N LYS A 116 1.32 12.39 -10.89
CA LYS A 116 2.11 13.53 -11.37
C LYS A 116 2.16 13.60 -12.90
N GLY A 117 2.30 12.44 -13.56
CA GLY A 117 2.23 12.36 -15.01
C GLY A 117 0.92 12.93 -15.55
N TYR A 118 -0.21 12.50 -15.00
CA TYR A 118 -1.52 13.01 -15.41
C TYR A 118 -1.75 14.50 -15.12
N GLU A 119 -1.18 15.03 -14.03
CA GLU A 119 -1.19 16.46 -13.72
C GLU A 119 -0.41 17.25 -14.79
N ARG A 120 0.80 16.80 -15.15
CA ARG A 120 1.63 17.41 -16.20
C ARG A 120 0.97 17.35 -17.58
N ASP A 121 0.36 16.22 -17.93
CA ASP A 121 -0.37 16.05 -19.19
C ASP A 121 -1.55 17.03 -19.32
N ARG A 122 -2.02 17.60 -18.20
CA ARG A 122 -3.07 18.61 -18.15
C ARG A 122 -2.54 20.04 -18.02
N GLY A 123 -1.23 20.23 -18.16
CA GLY A 123 -0.59 21.55 -18.08
C GLY A 123 -0.43 22.06 -16.64
N GLU A 124 -0.51 21.18 -15.64
CA GLU A 124 -0.35 21.55 -14.24
C GLU A 124 1.07 21.30 -13.76
N ASP A 125 1.56 22.17 -12.89
CA ASP A 125 2.80 21.94 -12.17
C ASP A 125 2.53 21.15 -10.86
N PRO A 126 2.93 19.86 -10.79
CA PRO A 126 2.72 19.02 -9.62
C PRO A 126 3.65 19.38 -8.45
N ASP A 127 4.69 20.18 -8.69
CA ASP A 127 5.71 20.52 -7.70
C ASP A 127 5.47 21.93 -7.09
N VAL A 128 4.59 22.74 -7.69
CA VAL A 128 4.16 24.05 -7.15
C VAL A 128 2.90 23.90 -6.29
N PRO A 129 2.89 24.31 -5.01
CA PRO A 129 1.69 24.24 -4.17
C PRO A 129 0.52 24.95 -4.84
N LEU A 130 -0.69 24.40 -4.70
CA LEU A 130 -1.89 25.09 -5.18
C LEU A 130 -1.97 26.41 -4.41
N ALA A 131 -1.81 27.54 -5.09
CA ALA A 131 -2.05 28.83 -4.47
C ALA A 131 -3.47 28.86 -3.89
N ASP A 132 -3.62 29.45 -2.69
CA ASP A 132 -4.88 29.71 -2.00
C ASP A 132 -5.75 30.75 -2.75
N GLN A 133 -5.94 30.59 -4.06
CA GLN A 133 -6.71 31.53 -4.89
C GLN A 133 -8.18 31.13 -5.08
N ASP A 134 -8.62 29.98 -4.55
CA ASP A 134 -10.05 29.68 -4.43
C ASP A 134 -10.41 29.57 -2.95
N GLY A 135 -10.80 30.71 -2.37
CA GLY A 135 -11.36 30.78 -1.04
C GLY A 135 -12.55 29.84 -0.88
N ASP A 136 -12.63 29.26 0.30
CA ASP A 136 -13.81 28.61 0.87
C ASP A 136 -14.39 27.39 0.11
N GLY A 137 -13.83 26.21 0.42
CA GLY A 137 -14.40 24.91 0.07
C GLY A 137 -14.45 24.00 1.30
N PRO A 138 -15.36 23.01 1.36
CA PRO A 138 -15.96 22.45 2.58
C PRO A 138 -15.05 21.52 3.40
N SER A 139 -13.74 21.76 3.43
CA SER A 139 -12.80 21.07 4.31
C SER A 139 -12.75 21.66 5.73
N ALA A 140 -13.47 22.75 6.00
CA ALA A 140 -13.55 23.36 7.33
C ALA A 140 -14.56 22.68 8.29
N ILE A 141 -15.40 21.75 7.82
CA ILE A 141 -16.50 21.15 8.62
C ILE A 141 -16.15 19.76 9.19
N ALA A 142 -14.87 19.41 9.35
CA ALA A 142 -14.49 18.09 9.87
C ALA A 142 -13.32 18.15 10.88
N LEU A 143 -13.35 19.15 11.76
CA LEU A 143 -12.52 19.22 12.97
C LEU A 143 -13.44 19.42 14.19
#